data_AF-A0A8S1IYB0-F1
#
_entry.id   AF-A0A8S1IYB0-F1
#
_cell.length_a   1.000
_cell.length_b   1.000
_cell.length_c   1.000
_cell.angle_alpha   90.00
_cell.angle_beta   90.00
_cell.angle_gamma   90.00
#
_symmetry.space_group_name_H-M   'P 1'
#
loop_
_entity.id
_entity.type
_entity.pdbx_description
1 polymer ?
#
loop_
_entity_poly.entity_id
_entity_poly.type
_entity_poly.pdbx_seq_one_letter_code
_entity_poly.pdbx_strand_id
1 'polypeptide(L)' 'MYQGEYHGKQVHPPDLNSVLGRAWEAGVEKIIITAGNLSMAREALDLAGTDGTSSFAG' A
#
# COMPACT_ATOMS: atom_id res chain seq x y z
N MET A 1 3.54 6.96 -8.37
CA MET A 1 3.19 5.64 -8.94
C MET A 1 1.77 5.23 -8.53
N TYR A 2 1.56 4.56 -7.37
CA TYR A 2 0.23 3.99 -7.01
C TYR A 2 -0.85 5.03 -6.65
N GLN A 3 -0.45 6.26 -6.31
CA GLN A 3 -1.35 7.41 -6.19
C GLN A 3 -1.61 8.09 -7.53
N GLY A 4 -1.08 7.56 -8.63
CA GLY A 4 -1.17 8.11 -9.98
C GLY A 4 -0.40 9.40 -10.23
N GLU A 5 0.41 9.82 -9.26
CA GLU A 5 1.31 10.97 -9.37
C GLU A 5 2.72 10.55 -9.82
N TYR A 6 3.28 11.33 -10.76
CA TYR A 6 4.64 11.20 -11.29
C TYR A 6 5.28 12.59 -11.30
N HIS A 7 6.33 12.79 -10.50
CA HIS A 7 7.03 14.09 -10.36
C HIS A 7 6.07 15.28 -10.12
N GLY A 8 5.10 15.15 -9.22
CA GLY A 8 4.13 16.22 -8.92
C GLY A 8 2.97 16.34 -9.92
N LYS A 9 2.96 15.56 -11.00
CA LYS A 9 1.89 15.57 -11.99
C LYS A 9 0.95 14.39 -11.79
N GLN A 10 -0.35 14.67 -11.68
CA GLN A 10 -1.38 13.63 -11.76
C GLN A 10 -1.50 13.12 -13.20
N VAL A 11 -1.21 11.83 -13.41
CA VAL A 11 -1.25 11.18 -14.74
C VAL A 11 -2.44 10.25 -14.86
N HIS A 12 -2.80 9.55 -13.77
CA HIS A 12 -3.99 8.71 -13.68
C HIS A 12 -4.57 8.79 -12.26
N PRO A 13 -5.81 8.36 -12.00
CA PRO A 13 -6.34 8.26 -10.63
C PRO A 13 -5.52 7.26 -9.78
N PRO A 14 -5.54 7.38 -8.44
CA PRO A 14 -4.97 6.37 -7.55
C PRO A 14 -5.54 4.98 -7.84
N ASP A 15 -4.67 3.98 -7.92
CA ASP A 15 -5.00 2.64 -8.40
C ASP A 15 -4.42 1.50 -7.54
N LEU A 16 -3.91 1.82 -6.34
CA LEU A 16 -3.31 0.86 -5.42
C LEU A 16 -4.22 -0.36 -5.14
N ASN A 17 -5.52 -0.15 -4.91
CA ASN A 17 -6.47 -1.23 -4.66
C ASN A 17 -6.57 -2.21 -5.83
N SER A 18 -6.53 -1.71 -7.07
CA SER A 18 -6.54 -2.55 -8.27
C SER A 18 -5.22 -3.32 -8.42
N VAL A 19 -4.09 -2.73 -8.04
CA VAL A 19 -2.78 -3.42 -8.00
C VAL A 19 -2.80 -4.56 -6.98
N LEU A 20 -3.29 -4.29 -5.77
CA LEU A 20 -3.43 -5.28 -4.70
C LEU A 20 -4.37 -6.42 -5.12
N GLY A 21 -5.53 -6.10 -5.71
CA GLY A 21 -6.47 -7.11 -6.21
C GLY A 21 -5.82 -8.09 -7.17
N ARG A 22 -5.02 -7.61 -8.13
CA ARG A 22 -4.27 -8.48 -9.05
C ARG A 22 -3.23 -9.34 -8.35
N ALA A 23 -2.55 -8.82 -7.32
CA ALA A 23 -1.57 -9.59 -6.55
C ALA A 23 -2.26 -10.76 -5.83
N TRP A 24 -3.41 -10.51 -5.21
CA TRP A 24 -4.21 -11.54 -4.55
C TRP A 24 -4.75 -12.59 -5.54
N GLU A 25 -5.27 -12.15 -6.70
CA GLU A 25 -5.70 -13.06 -7.78
C GLU A 25 -4.56 -13.94 -8.30
N ALA A 26 -3.31 -13.43 -8.27
CA ALA A 26 -2.12 -14.17 -8.66
C ALA A 26 -1.59 -15.12 -7.57
N GLY A 27 -2.23 -15.19 -6.40
CA GLY A 27 -1.83 -16.07 -5.30
C GLY A 27 -0.72 -15.50 -4.40
N VAL A 28 -0.48 -14.19 -4.41
CA VAL A 28 0.32 -13.57 -3.35
C VAL A 28 -0.42 -13.74 -2.03
N GLU A 29 0.28 -14.12 -0.96
CA GLU A 29 -0.36 -14.33 0.34
C GLU A 29 -0.02 -13.22 1.35
N LYS A 30 1.16 -12.61 1.21
CA LYS A 30 1.67 -11.57 2.12
C LYS A 30 2.47 -10.54 1.36
N ILE A 31 2.41 -9.29 1.83
CA ILE A 31 3.16 -8.16 1.27
C ILE A 31 3.97 -7.52 2.39
N ILE A 32 5.24 -7.24 2.14
CA ILE A 32 6.10 -6.44 3.03
C ILE A 32 6.15 -5.02 2.48
N ILE A 33 5.66 -4.05 3.25
CA ILE A 33 5.69 -2.63 2.87
C ILE A 33 6.99 -2.01 3.40
N THR A 34 7.89 -1.63 2.51
CA THR A 34 9.16 -1.00 2.87
C THR A 34 8.99 0.49 3.13
N ALA A 35 9.56 0.99 4.22
CA ALA A 35 9.57 2.41 4.57
C ALA A 35 11.00 2.90 4.80
N GLY A 36 11.35 4.07 4.24
CA GLY A 36 12.70 4.65 4.32
C GLY A 36 12.90 5.67 5.44
N ASN A 37 11.82 6.13 6.09
CA ASN A 37 11.87 7.11 7.17
C ASN A 37 10.65 6.98 8.09
N LEU A 38 10.63 7.74 9.19
CA LEU A 38 9.58 7.68 10.22
C LEU A 38 8.18 8.04 9.70
N SER A 39 8.05 9.00 8.77
CA SER A 39 6.74 9.37 8.20
C SER A 39 6.21 8.22 7.36
N MET A 40 7.04 7.73 6.43
CA MET A 40 6.70 6.59 5.58
C MET A 40 6.39 5.34 6.40
N ALA A 41 7.05 5.14 7.55
CA ALA A 41 6.79 3.98 8.40
C ALA A 41 5.37 4.03 9.02
N ARG A 42 4.88 5.23 9.35
CA ARG A 42 3.50 5.43 9.84
C ARG A 42 2.50 5.17 8.72
N GLU A 43 2.73 5.74 7.55
CA GLU A 43 1.89 5.50 6.36
C GLU A 43 1.85 4.02 5.97
N ALA A 44 3.00 3.33 6.02
CA ALA A 44 3.09 1.90 5.76
C ALA A 44 2.33 1.06 6.81
N LEU A 45 2.40 1.46 8.09
CA LEU A 45 1.66 0.81 9.17
C LEU A 45 0.14 0.99 8.99
N ASP A 46 -0.31 2.20 8.70
CA ASP A 46 -1.72 2.49 8.43
C ASP A 46 -2.22 1.68 7.22
N LEU A 47 -1.42 1.61 6.15
CA LEU A 47 -1.76 0.81 4.96
C LEU A 47 -1.81 -0.70 5.27
N ALA A 48 -0.82 -1.23 6.01
CA ALA A 48 -0.84 -2.63 6.45
C ALA A 48 -2.06 -2.93 7.34
N GLY A 49 -2.54 -1.93 8.07
CA GLY A 49 -3.76 -1.99 8.88
C GLY A 49 -5.05 -2.19 8.09
N THR A 50 -5.04 -1.87 6.79
CA THR A 50 -6.26 -1.94 5.95
C THR A 50 -6.61 -3.34 5.47
N ASP A 51 -5.65 -4.28 5.52
CA ASP A 51 -5.93 -5.70 5.33
C ASP A 51 -6.33 -6.32 6.68
N GLY A 52 -7.50 -6.96 6.72
CA GLY A 52 -8.26 -7.30 7.94
C GLY A 52 -7.63 -8.32 8.89
N THR A 53 -6.33 -8.57 8.80
CA THR A 53 -5.55 -9.49 9.63
C THR A 53 -4.66 -8.81 10.67
N SER A 54 -4.57 -7.48 10.67
CA SER A 54 -3.68 -6.72 11.56
C SER A 54 -4.21 -6.64 13.01
N SER A 55 -3.91 -7.69 13.78
CA SER A 55 -3.98 -7.66 15.24
C SER A 55 -2.75 -6.96 15.82
N PHE A 56 -2.58 -5.67 15.55
CA PHE A 56 -1.65 -4.84 16.32
C PHE A 56 -2.45 -4.03 17.34
N ALA A 57 -2.83 -4.71 18.43
CA ALA A 57 -3.34 -4.05 19.63
C ALA A 57 -2.16 -3.29 20.26
N GLY A 58 -2.15 -1.97 20.07
CA GLY A 58 -1.36 -1.05 20.89
C GLY A 58 -1.96 -0.92 22.28
#